data_AF-A0A8J2PZT5-F1
#
_entry.id   AF-A0A8J2PZT5-F1
#
_cell.length_a   1.000
_cell.length_b   1.000
_cell.length_c   1.000
_cell.angle_alpha   90.00
_cell.angle_beta   90.00
_cell.angle_gamma   90.00
#
_symmetry.space_group_name_H-M   'P 1'
#
loop_
_entity.id
_entity.type
_entity.pdbx_description
1 polymer ?
#
loop_
_entity_poly.entity_id
_entity_poly.type
_entity_poly.pdbx_seq_one_letter_code
_entity_poly.pdbx_strand_id
1 'polypeptide(L)'
;MKALPCWLKLVITSRMLNENEWKKFDRFHVLNIDENPNELIDFIREKLPQFDSDSIFECCQGSWFYVSQYSRALNANLLTLPSTSQSSDDNLITFPHDDKLHPNGVSALLAQIESELPTHLNLYLRLIAASRRPPTRQRLIAVTVLTANRPTNLVEADLRECEPILECTDPLILSGAWRERFMGDECEEGHALWAQFIQRTGCDTLQTLIEFAYHLAHSDELHYLDRIRLLREFGADMIELKCPVFDYITTDLLVKAGAIILDYRQQK
;
A
#
# COMPACT_ATOMS: atom_id res chain seq x y z
N MET A 1 -8.31 23.13 -13.77
CA MET A 1 -7.73 21.79 -13.97
C MET A 1 -6.52 21.96 -14.89
N LYS A 2 -5.28 21.81 -14.39
CA LYS A 2 -4.09 21.94 -15.26
C LYS A 2 -3.92 20.63 -16.02
N ALA A 3 -3.96 20.70 -17.35
CA ALA A 3 -3.73 19.56 -18.22
C ALA A 3 -2.24 19.21 -18.26
N LEU A 4 -1.93 17.91 -18.36
CA LEU A 4 -0.57 17.44 -18.64
C LEU A 4 -0.10 18.03 -19.99
N PRO A 5 1.22 18.25 -20.18
CA PRO A 5 1.74 18.80 -21.42
C PRO A 5 1.28 17.97 -22.64
N CYS A 6 0.85 18.64 -23.72
CA CYS A 6 0.25 17.99 -24.89
C CYS A 6 1.20 17.07 -25.67
N TRP A 7 2.52 17.18 -25.45
CA TRP A 7 3.55 16.34 -26.06
C TRP A 7 3.87 15.07 -25.25
N LEU A 8 3.29 14.92 -24.04
CA LEU A 8 3.56 13.78 -23.18
C LEU A 8 2.78 12.55 -23.66
N LYS A 9 3.50 11.46 -23.98
CA LYS A 9 2.88 10.15 -24.19
C LYS A 9 2.63 9.50 -22.84
N LEU A 10 1.39 9.10 -22.60
CA LEU A 10 0.96 8.53 -21.32
C LEU A 10 0.57 7.08 -21.51
N VAL A 11 1.05 6.24 -20.59
CA VAL A 11 0.56 4.88 -20.37
C VAL A 11 0.00 4.86 -18.96
N ILE A 12 -1.25 4.44 -18.81
CA ILE A 12 -1.96 4.44 -17.54
C ILE A 12 -2.45 3.01 -17.32
N THR A 13 -2.17 2.46 -16.14
CA THR A 13 -2.79 1.22 -15.68
C THR A 13 -3.89 1.58 -14.69
N SER A 14 -5.01 0.88 -14.80
CA SER A 14 -6.15 1.05 -13.91
C SER A 14 -6.86 -0.28 -13.73
N ARG A 15 -7.54 -0.43 -12.60
CA ARG A 15 -8.62 -1.41 -12.47
C ARG A 15 -9.75 -1.07 -13.44
N MET A 16 -10.68 -2.01 -13.65
CA MET A 16 -11.86 -1.77 -14.48
C MET A 16 -12.57 -0.49 -14.06
N LEU A 17 -12.60 0.47 -14.99
CA LEU A 17 -13.31 1.74 -14.83
C LEU A 17 -14.78 1.53 -15.16
N ASN A 18 -15.65 2.32 -14.52
CA ASN A 18 -17.06 2.33 -14.91
C ASN A 18 -17.26 3.05 -16.27
N GLU A 19 -18.38 2.81 -16.94
CA GLU A 19 -18.66 3.37 -18.27
C GLU A 19 -18.59 4.91 -18.34
N ASN A 20 -18.92 5.60 -17.24
CA ASN A 20 -18.89 7.06 -17.19
C ASN A 20 -17.47 7.61 -17.03
N GLU A 21 -16.58 6.87 -16.38
CA GLU A 21 -15.15 7.18 -16.29
C GLU A 21 -14.46 6.93 -17.61
N TRP A 22 -14.84 5.87 -18.34
CA TRP A 22 -14.30 5.58 -19.67
C TRP A 22 -14.45 6.73 -20.65
N LYS A 23 -15.58 7.45 -20.61
CA LYS A 23 -15.82 8.62 -21.47
C LYS A 23 -14.78 9.72 -21.30
N LYS A 24 -14.06 9.76 -20.17
CA LYS A 24 -12.99 10.74 -19.90
C LYS A 24 -11.65 10.35 -20.55
N PHE A 25 -11.53 9.12 -21.05
CA PHE A 25 -10.31 8.54 -21.63
C PHE A 25 -10.49 8.10 -23.09
N ASP A 26 -11.48 8.66 -23.80
CA ASP A 26 -11.78 8.41 -25.21
C ASP A 26 -10.57 8.54 -26.16
N ARG A 27 -9.55 9.30 -25.76
CA ARG A 27 -8.30 9.49 -26.51
C ARG A 27 -7.24 8.39 -26.29
N PHE A 28 -7.44 7.48 -25.35
CA PHE A 28 -6.50 6.39 -25.04
C PHE A 28 -6.83 5.13 -25.85
N HIS A 29 -5.79 4.42 -26.27
CA HIS A 29 -5.94 3.05 -26.72
C HIS A 29 -6.00 2.12 -25.50
N VAL A 30 -7.04 1.30 -25.43
CA VAL A 30 -7.33 0.45 -24.26
C VAL A 30 -6.88 -0.97 -24.56
N LEU A 31 -6.12 -1.55 -23.63
CA LEU A 31 -5.70 -2.94 -23.66
C LEU A 31 -6.19 -3.60 -22.37
N ASN A 32 -7.04 -4.62 -22.50
CA ASN A 32 -7.47 -5.45 -21.37
C ASN A 32 -6.45 -6.59 -21.20
N ILE A 33 -5.94 -6.75 -19.98
CA ILE A 33 -4.85 -7.69 -19.70
C ILE A 33 -5.38 -9.10 -19.35
N ASP A 34 -6.66 -9.25 -18.95
CA ASP A 34 -7.23 -10.50 -18.41
C ASP A 34 -8.00 -11.37 -19.43
N GLU A 35 -7.66 -11.34 -20.73
CA GLU A 35 -8.46 -12.03 -21.76
C GLU A 35 -8.14 -13.54 -21.92
N ASN A 36 -7.05 -14.05 -21.34
CA ASN A 36 -6.61 -15.44 -21.54
C ASN A 36 -6.46 -16.24 -20.22
N PRO A 37 -7.44 -17.06 -19.84
CA PRO A 37 -7.38 -17.83 -18.58
C PRO A 37 -6.25 -18.88 -18.56
N ASN A 38 -5.74 -19.31 -19.72
CA ASN A 38 -4.67 -20.30 -19.79
C ASN A 38 -3.35 -19.79 -19.19
N GLU A 39 -3.05 -18.50 -19.34
CA GLU A 39 -1.82 -17.91 -18.80
C GLU A 39 -1.79 -17.93 -17.27
N LEU A 40 -2.95 -17.72 -16.64
CA LEU A 40 -3.07 -17.83 -15.18
C LEU A 40 -2.93 -19.28 -14.70
N ILE A 41 -3.48 -20.25 -15.43
CA ILE A 41 -3.31 -21.68 -15.13
C ILE A 41 -1.84 -22.09 -15.22
N ASP A 42 -1.14 -21.66 -16.27
CA ASP A 42 0.30 -21.93 -16.41
C ASP A 42 1.11 -21.26 -15.30
N PHE A 43 0.74 -20.04 -14.89
CA PHE A 43 1.35 -19.37 -13.74
C PHE A 43 1.11 -20.10 -12.41
N ILE A 44 -0.09 -20.67 -12.20
CA ILE A 44 -0.40 -21.52 -11.04
C ILE A 44 0.51 -22.74 -11.03
N ARG A 45 0.63 -23.44 -12.15
CA ARG A 45 1.50 -24.63 -12.26
C ARG A 45 2.97 -24.30 -11.98
N GLU A 46 3.43 -23.12 -12.39
CA GLU A 46 4.79 -22.66 -12.11
C GLU A 46 5.00 -22.34 -10.62
N LYS A 47 4.08 -21.58 -10.00
CA LYS A 47 4.26 -21.05 -8.64
C LYS A 47 3.82 -21.98 -7.53
N LEU A 48 2.91 -22.89 -7.82
CA LEU A 48 2.27 -23.81 -6.87
C LEU A 48 2.26 -25.25 -7.44
N PRO A 49 3.41 -25.80 -7.86
CA PRO A 49 3.48 -27.11 -8.52
C PRO A 49 3.00 -28.27 -7.63
N GLN A 50 2.93 -28.07 -6.32
CA GLN A 50 2.47 -29.05 -5.34
C GLN A 50 0.94 -29.17 -5.25
N PHE A 51 0.18 -28.30 -5.91
CA PHE A 51 -1.29 -28.30 -5.85
C PHE A 51 -1.91 -28.61 -7.21
N ASP A 52 -3.15 -29.09 -7.16
CA ASP A 52 -3.99 -29.21 -8.35
C ASP A 52 -4.31 -27.81 -8.91
N SER A 53 -3.99 -27.57 -10.18
CA SER A 53 -4.11 -26.24 -10.77
C SER A 53 -5.55 -25.77 -10.88
N ASP A 54 -6.50 -26.68 -11.09
CA ASP A 54 -7.90 -26.35 -11.31
C ASP A 54 -8.55 -25.92 -9.99
N SER A 55 -8.26 -26.63 -8.90
CA SER A 55 -8.66 -26.25 -7.54
C SER A 55 -8.16 -24.85 -7.13
N ILE A 56 -6.88 -24.56 -7.39
CA ILE A 56 -6.32 -23.22 -7.11
C ILE A 56 -6.93 -22.16 -8.03
N PHE A 57 -7.18 -22.48 -9.29
CA PHE A 57 -7.79 -21.55 -10.24
C PHE A 57 -9.18 -21.11 -9.78
N GLU A 58 -9.99 -22.02 -9.25
CA GLU A 58 -11.29 -21.70 -8.62
C GLU A 58 -11.12 -20.78 -7.41
N CYS A 59 -10.17 -21.09 -6.51
CA CYS A 59 -9.96 -20.33 -5.29
C CYS A 59 -9.37 -18.93 -5.53
N CYS A 60 -8.54 -18.76 -6.56
CA CYS A 60 -7.86 -17.50 -6.82
C CYS A 60 -8.78 -16.43 -7.42
N GLN A 61 -9.93 -16.83 -7.99
CA GLN A 61 -10.92 -15.94 -8.60
C GLN A 61 -10.32 -15.00 -9.65
N GLY A 62 -9.38 -15.50 -10.45
CA GLY A 62 -8.67 -14.73 -11.48
C GLY A 62 -7.51 -13.86 -10.96
N SER A 63 -7.19 -13.91 -9.66
CA SER A 63 -6.17 -13.04 -9.07
C SER A 63 -4.75 -13.60 -9.21
N TRP A 64 -3.93 -12.98 -10.05
CA TRP A 64 -2.48 -13.22 -10.11
C TRP A 64 -1.77 -12.91 -8.78
N PHE A 65 -2.26 -11.88 -8.06
CA PHE A 65 -1.78 -11.53 -6.73
C PHE A 65 -1.98 -12.69 -5.75
N TYR A 66 -3.16 -13.32 -5.75
CA TYR A 66 -3.45 -14.47 -4.88
C TYR A 66 -2.40 -15.56 -5.05
N VAL A 67 -2.15 -15.98 -6.30
CA VAL A 67 -1.24 -17.10 -6.60
C VAL A 67 0.19 -16.77 -6.16
N SER A 68 0.65 -15.55 -6.49
CA SER A 68 1.98 -15.06 -6.08
C SER A 68 2.11 -15.00 -4.56
N GLN A 69 1.13 -14.40 -3.87
CA GLN A 69 1.16 -14.23 -2.42
C GLN A 69 1.06 -15.57 -1.69
N TYR A 70 0.25 -16.51 -2.19
CA TYR A 70 0.10 -17.83 -1.59
C TYR A 70 1.41 -18.63 -1.70
N SER A 71 2.04 -18.63 -2.88
CA SER A 71 3.35 -19.26 -3.10
C SER A 71 4.41 -18.70 -2.16
N ARG A 72 4.47 -17.37 -2.00
CA ARG A 72 5.41 -16.70 -1.08
C ARG A 72 5.17 -17.05 0.38
N ALA A 73 3.91 -17.11 0.81
CA ALA A 73 3.54 -17.46 2.18
C ALA A 73 3.92 -18.90 2.52
N LEU A 74 3.74 -19.84 1.58
CA LEU A 74 4.17 -21.24 1.74
C LEU A 74 5.70 -21.35 1.81
N ASN A 75 6.42 -20.66 0.92
CA ASN A 75 7.89 -20.66 0.93
C ASN A 75 8.48 -20.08 2.21
N ALA A 76 7.75 -19.16 2.86
CA ALA A 76 8.11 -18.58 4.14
C ALA A 76 7.63 -19.41 5.36
N ASN A 77 6.95 -20.53 5.14
CA ASN A 77 6.31 -21.36 6.17
C ASN A 77 5.27 -20.61 7.02
N LEU A 78 4.65 -19.57 6.47
CA LEU A 78 3.52 -18.89 7.11
C LEU A 78 2.26 -19.76 7.01
N LEU A 79 2.10 -20.49 5.90
CA LEU A 79 0.96 -21.39 5.71
C LEU A 79 1.47 -22.83 5.65
N THR A 80 0.69 -23.76 6.21
CA THR A 80 1.03 -25.18 6.19
C THR A 80 0.46 -25.85 4.94
N LEU A 81 1.20 -26.83 4.42
CA LEU A 81 0.70 -27.68 3.36
C LEU A 81 -0.36 -28.64 3.93
N PRO A 82 -1.46 -28.90 3.20
CA PRO A 82 -2.36 -30.00 3.48
C PRO A 82 -1.58 -31.31 3.62
N SER A 83 -1.55 -31.92 4.81
CA SER A 83 -0.89 -33.22 4.99
C SER A 83 -1.54 -34.27 4.07
N THR A 84 -0.74 -34.88 3.18
CA THR A 84 -1.20 -35.92 2.24
C THR A 84 -1.25 -37.32 2.85
N SER A 85 -1.18 -37.45 4.18
CA SER A 85 -1.32 -38.72 4.88
C SER A 85 -2.78 -39.19 4.84
N GLN A 86 -3.16 -39.89 3.77
CA GLN A 86 -4.30 -40.80 3.80
C GLN A 86 -3.92 -41.97 4.74
N SER A 87 -4.34 -41.91 6.00
CA SER A 87 -4.49 -43.13 6.80
C SER A 87 -5.77 -43.80 6.31
N SER A 88 -5.60 -44.85 5.53
CA SER A 88 -6.64 -45.83 5.24
C SER A 88 -7.06 -46.49 6.55
N ASP A 89 -8.08 -45.95 7.23
CA ASP A 89 -8.81 -46.70 8.24
C ASP A 89 -10.31 -46.45 8.09
N ASP A 90 -10.97 -47.55 7.76
CA ASP A 90 -12.40 -47.72 7.63
C ASP A 90 -13.08 -47.49 8.99
N ASN A 91 -14.21 -46.79 8.96
CA ASN A 91 -15.28 -46.70 9.95
C ASN A 91 -15.40 -45.47 10.87
N LEU A 92 -16.67 -45.03 10.90
CA LEU A 92 -17.40 -44.22 11.88
C LEU A 92 -17.47 -42.71 11.63
N ILE A 93 -18.73 -42.32 11.43
CA ILE A 93 -19.30 -40.97 11.24
C ILE A 93 -18.50 -39.95 12.05
N THR A 94 -17.62 -39.26 11.34
CA THR A 94 -16.99 -38.02 11.77
C THR A 94 -17.72 -36.91 11.04
N PHE A 95 -18.24 -35.93 11.78
CA PHE A 95 -18.62 -34.64 11.20
C PHE A 95 -17.42 -34.14 10.38
N PRO A 96 -17.60 -33.52 9.19
CA PRO A 96 -16.48 -33.03 8.43
C PRO A 96 -15.81 -31.93 9.25
N HIS A 97 -14.73 -32.29 9.94
CA HIS A 97 -13.74 -31.36 10.42
C HIS A 97 -13.12 -30.80 9.13
N ASP A 98 -13.06 -29.47 8.99
CA ASP A 98 -12.57 -28.73 7.82
C ASP A 98 -11.13 -29.13 7.42
N ASP A 99 -10.99 -30.32 6.85
CA ASP A 99 -9.77 -30.79 6.24
C ASP A 99 -9.59 -29.99 4.94
N LYS A 100 -8.76 -28.94 5.04
CA LYS A 100 -7.85 -28.51 3.96
C LYS A 100 -8.51 -27.94 2.71
N LEU A 101 -9.41 -26.95 2.84
CA LEU A 101 -9.71 -26.07 1.71
C LEU A 101 -8.66 -24.96 1.60
N HIS A 102 -8.16 -24.73 0.38
CA HIS A 102 -7.36 -23.55 0.07
C HIS A 102 -8.15 -22.27 0.40
N PRO A 103 -7.47 -21.15 0.74
CA PRO A 103 -8.16 -19.91 1.05
C PRO A 103 -9.03 -19.47 -0.14
N ASN A 104 -10.34 -19.35 0.03
CA ASN A 104 -11.22 -18.98 -1.08
C ASN A 104 -11.21 -17.44 -1.28
N GLY A 105 -10.47 -16.99 -2.29
CA GLY A 105 -10.30 -15.58 -2.64
C GLY A 105 -9.21 -14.85 -1.86
N VAL A 106 -8.88 -13.65 -2.33
CA VAL A 106 -7.81 -12.80 -1.77
C VAL A 106 -8.05 -12.49 -0.30
N SER A 107 -9.28 -12.14 0.10
CA SER A 107 -9.58 -11.78 1.48
C SER A 107 -9.32 -12.92 2.47
N ALA A 108 -9.71 -14.15 2.13
CA ALA A 108 -9.46 -15.32 2.97
C ALA A 108 -7.96 -15.62 3.07
N LEU A 109 -7.22 -15.49 1.97
CA LEU A 109 -5.76 -15.66 1.95
C LEU A 109 -5.06 -14.65 2.87
N LEU A 110 -5.41 -13.36 2.75
CA LEU A 110 -4.82 -12.31 3.58
C LEU A 110 -5.10 -12.53 5.06
N ALA A 111 -6.32 -12.94 5.42
CA ALA A 111 -6.71 -13.20 6.81
C ALA A 111 -5.88 -14.34 7.44
N GLN A 112 -5.63 -15.42 6.68
CA GLN A 112 -4.79 -16.53 7.15
C GLN A 112 -3.31 -16.15 7.25
N ILE A 113 -2.80 -15.31 6.34
CA ILE A 113 -1.41 -14.83 6.44
C ILE A 113 -1.26 -13.87 7.63
N GLU A 114 -2.24 -12.98 7.83
CA GLU A 114 -2.23 -11.99 8.91
C GLU A 114 -2.21 -12.63 10.31
N SER A 115 -2.85 -13.80 10.50
CA SER A 115 -2.81 -14.49 11.79
C SER A 115 -1.42 -14.99 12.20
N GLU A 116 -0.50 -15.11 11.24
CA GLU A 116 0.86 -15.63 11.43
C GLU A 116 1.91 -14.52 11.47
N LEU A 117 1.49 -13.26 11.27
CA LEU A 117 2.37 -12.10 11.22
C LEU A 117 2.37 -11.31 12.54
N PRO A 118 3.36 -10.42 12.76
CA PRO A 118 3.45 -9.61 13.97
C PRO A 118 2.17 -8.83 14.26
N THR A 119 1.82 -8.70 15.54
CA THR A 119 0.62 -7.96 16.00
C THR A 119 0.59 -6.48 15.58
N HIS A 120 1.73 -5.92 15.20
CA HIS A 120 1.86 -4.53 14.74
C HIS A 120 1.91 -4.41 13.22
N LEU A 121 1.55 -5.46 12.48
CA LEU A 121 1.52 -5.47 11.02
C LEU A 121 0.85 -4.23 10.44
N ASN A 122 -0.36 -3.91 10.91
CA ASN A 122 -1.14 -2.78 10.40
C ASN A 122 -0.46 -1.43 10.58
N LEU A 123 0.35 -1.25 11.62
CA LEU A 123 1.18 -0.04 11.79
C LEU A 123 2.21 0.08 10.66
N TYR A 124 2.92 -1.00 10.35
CA TYR A 124 3.93 -1.00 9.27
C TYR A 124 3.29 -0.79 7.90
N LEU A 125 2.20 -1.49 7.62
CA LEU A 125 1.50 -1.36 6.34
C LEU A 125 0.95 0.06 6.14
N ARG A 126 0.35 0.66 7.17
CA ARG A 126 -0.11 2.07 7.13
C ARG A 126 1.02 3.04 6.87
N LEU A 127 2.15 2.89 7.57
CA LEU A 127 3.31 3.77 7.37
C LEU A 127 3.90 3.65 5.97
N ILE A 128 3.95 2.44 5.40
CA ILE A 128 4.41 2.25 4.01
C ILE A 128 3.40 2.87 3.03
N ALA A 129 2.10 2.60 3.21
CA ALA A 129 1.04 3.08 2.32
C ALA A 129 0.88 4.61 2.34
N ALA A 130 1.02 5.25 3.51
CA ALA A 130 0.92 6.69 3.67
C ALA A 130 2.10 7.46 3.07
N SER A 131 3.19 6.77 2.71
CA SER A 131 4.37 7.41 2.15
C SER A 131 4.21 7.67 0.65
N ARG A 132 4.43 8.91 0.21
CA ARG A 132 4.38 9.27 -1.23
C ARG A 132 5.41 8.52 -2.06
N ARG A 133 6.55 8.20 -1.44
CA ARG A 133 7.62 7.40 -2.02
C ARG A 133 7.85 6.21 -1.12
N PRO A 134 8.02 4.99 -1.65
CA PRO A 134 8.39 3.83 -0.85
C PRO A 134 9.53 4.18 0.14
N PRO A 135 9.30 4.05 1.47
CA PRO A 135 10.29 4.43 2.44
C PRO A 135 11.43 3.41 2.46
N THR A 136 12.65 3.86 2.71
CA THR A 136 13.75 2.93 2.99
C THR A 136 13.47 2.19 4.30
N ARG A 137 14.04 0.98 4.45
CA ARG A 137 13.88 0.19 5.67
C ARG A 137 14.30 0.97 6.91
N GLN A 138 15.45 1.64 6.86
CA GLN A 138 15.96 2.46 7.96
C GLN A 138 15.02 3.61 8.31
N ARG A 139 14.39 4.25 7.31
CA ARG A 139 13.47 5.36 7.55
C ARG A 139 12.17 4.88 8.19
N LEU A 140 11.65 3.71 7.77
CA LEU A 140 10.48 3.10 8.42
C LEU A 140 10.76 2.73 9.88
N ILE A 141 11.94 2.16 10.16
CA ILE A 141 12.36 1.87 11.53
C ILE A 141 12.41 3.16 12.35
N ALA A 142 13.04 4.21 11.82
CA ALA A 142 13.19 5.48 12.53
C ALA A 142 11.84 6.14 12.87
N VAL A 143 10.89 6.19 11.94
CA VAL A 143 9.54 6.71 12.23
C VAL A 143 8.87 5.87 13.30
N THR A 144 8.89 4.55 13.18
CA THR A 144 8.23 3.65 14.14
C THR A 144 8.79 3.78 15.55
N VAL A 145 10.12 3.77 15.69
CA VAL A 145 10.80 3.89 16.99
C VAL A 145 10.43 5.21 17.66
N LEU A 146 10.43 6.31 16.90
CA LEU A 146 10.19 7.64 17.43
C LEU A 146 8.72 7.91 17.76
N THR A 147 7.78 7.44 16.94
CA THR A 147 6.35 7.78 17.08
C THR A 147 5.57 6.74 17.89
N ALA A 148 5.89 5.45 17.73
CA ALA A 148 5.24 4.35 18.44
C ALA A 148 6.00 3.86 19.68
N ASN A 149 7.12 4.53 20.03
CA ASN A 149 7.96 4.22 21.20
C ASN A 149 8.36 2.72 21.29
N ARG A 150 8.69 2.12 20.14
CA ARG A 150 9.11 0.71 20.07
C ARG A 150 10.62 0.58 20.02
N PRO A 151 11.22 -0.43 20.68
CA PRO A 151 12.64 -0.72 20.56
C PRO A 151 13.03 -1.09 19.12
N THR A 152 14.14 -0.54 18.64
CA THR A 152 14.66 -0.76 17.27
C THR A 152 14.77 -2.24 16.92
N ASN A 153 15.29 -3.07 17.83
CA ASN A 153 15.49 -4.49 17.61
C ASN A 153 14.16 -5.26 17.40
N LEU A 154 13.07 -4.84 18.06
CA LEU A 154 11.76 -5.45 17.85
C LEU A 154 11.16 -5.03 16.51
N VAL A 155 11.31 -3.76 16.13
CA VAL A 155 10.85 -3.28 14.82
C VAL A 155 11.60 -3.99 13.69
N GLU A 156 12.91 -4.18 13.83
CA GLU A 156 13.70 -4.91 12.84
C GLU A 156 13.27 -6.37 12.70
N ALA A 157 12.98 -7.05 13.81
CA ALA A 157 12.50 -8.43 13.82
C ALA A 157 11.12 -8.53 13.13
N ASP A 158 10.16 -7.70 13.54
CA ASP A 158 8.83 -7.68 12.93
C ASP A 158 8.91 -7.44 11.42
N LEU A 159 9.75 -6.50 10.96
CA LEU A 159 9.91 -6.21 9.54
C LEU A 159 10.56 -7.35 8.76
N ARG A 160 11.38 -8.21 9.39
CA ARG A 160 11.89 -9.43 8.75
C ARG A 160 10.78 -10.44 8.56
N GLU A 161 9.92 -10.62 9.57
CA GLU A 161 8.76 -11.51 9.49
C GLU A 161 7.74 -11.04 8.43
N CYS A 162 7.68 -9.73 8.14
CA CYS A 162 6.84 -9.18 7.08
C CYS A 162 7.41 -9.31 5.66
N GLU A 163 8.67 -9.73 5.45
CA GLU A 163 9.26 -9.83 4.10
C GLU A 163 8.44 -10.66 3.09
N PRO A 164 7.75 -11.76 3.47
CA PRO A 164 6.92 -12.56 2.57
C PRO A 164 5.70 -11.84 1.99
N ILE A 165 5.30 -10.67 2.50
CA ILE A 165 4.17 -9.88 1.98
C ILE A 165 4.59 -8.61 1.22
N LEU A 166 5.89 -8.27 1.24
CA LEU A 166 6.43 -7.07 0.60
C LEU A 166 6.83 -7.33 -0.85
N GLU A 167 6.48 -6.49 -1.80
CA GLU A 167 7.03 -6.58 -3.17
C GLU A 167 8.54 -6.32 -3.20
N CYS A 168 9.01 -5.39 -2.37
CA CYS A 168 10.42 -5.05 -2.19
C CYS A 168 10.71 -4.76 -0.72
N THR A 169 11.89 -5.16 -0.25
CA THR A 169 12.31 -5.03 1.15
C THR A 169 13.14 -3.77 1.43
N ASP A 170 13.73 -3.15 0.40
CA ASP A 170 14.34 -1.83 0.49
C ASP A 170 14.46 -1.15 -0.91
N PRO A 171 13.69 -0.09 -1.20
CA PRO A 171 12.68 0.50 -0.34
C PRO A 171 11.47 -0.43 -0.14
N LEU A 172 10.74 -0.23 0.94
CA LEU A 172 9.60 -1.07 1.31
C LEU A 172 8.41 -0.79 0.41
N ILE A 173 8.01 -1.78 -0.39
CA ILE A 173 6.88 -1.68 -1.33
C ILE A 173 5.85 -2.75 -0.99
N LEU A 174 4.58 -2.36 -0.86
CA LEU A 174 3.47 -3.28 -0.68
C LEU A 174 2.95 -3.78 -2.03
N SER A 175 2.71 -5.08 -2.11
CA SER A 175 2.13 -5.73 -3.29
C SER A 175 0.60 -5.69 -3.24
N GLY A 176 -0.03 -5.37 -4.38
CA GLY A 176 -1.45 -5.59 -4.64
C GLY A 176 -2.39 -5.27 -3.48
N ALA A 177 -3.15 -6.27 -3.04
CA ALA A 177 -4.21 -6.09 -2.04
C ALA A 177 -3.72 -5.61 -0.67
N TRP A 178 -2.45 -5.84 -0.30
CA TRP A 178 -1.88 -5.29 0.94
C TRP A 178 -1.82 -3.76 0.91
N ARG A 179 -1.51 -3.18 -0.26
CA ARG A 179 -1.49 -1.74 -0.46
C ARG A 179 -2.88 -1.14 -0.44
N GLU A 180 -3.82 -1.85 -1.06
CA GLU A 180 -5.18 -1.37 -1.26
C GLU A 180 -6.01 -1.33 0.01
N ARG A 181 -5.62 -2.11 1.04
CA ARG A 181 -6.21 -2.05 2.37
C ARG A 181 -6.10 -0.66 3.00
N PHE A 182 -5.06 0.13 2.69
CA PHE A 182 -4.81 1.42 3.33
C PHE A 182 -4.95 2.59 2.35
N MET A 183 -6.11 2.68 1.69
CA MET A 183 -6.50 3.84 0.87
C MET A 183 -7.53 4.72 1.56
N GLY A 184 -7.50 6.02 1.25
CA GLY A 184 -8.41 6.99 1.84
C GLY A 184 -8.23 7.11 3.36
N ASP A 185 -9.35 7.14 4.07
CA ASP A 185 -9.41 7.41 5.52
C ASP A 185 -8.66 6.36 6.36
N GLU A 186 -8.51 5.13 5.86
CA GLU A 186 -7.75 4.06 6.55
C GLU A 186 -6.24 4.36 6.67
N CYS A 187 -5.75 5.37 5.95
CA CYS A 187 -4.36 5.80 5.94
C CYS A 187 -4.06 7.01 6.85
N GLU A 188 -5.08 7.66 7.42
CA GLU A 188 -4.94 8.93 8.17
C GLU A 188 -3.95 8.83 9.34
N GLU A 189 -4.00 7.74 10.10
CA GLU A 189 -3.08 7.50 11.22
C GLU A 189 -1.62 7.40 10.72
N GLY A 190 -1.41 6.76 9.57
CA GLY A 190 -0.09 6.69 8.94
C GLY A 190 0.44 8.08 8.59
N HIS A 191 -0.41 8.96 8.05
CA HIS A 191 -0.05 10.35 7.79
C HIS A 191 0.27 11.11 9.09
N ALA A 192 -0.53 10.93 10.14
CA ALA A 192 -0.28 11.58 11.43
C ALA A 192 1.07 11.18 12.04
N LEU A 193 1.45 9.90 11.96
CA LEU A 193 2.76 9.43 12.46
C LEU A 193 3.91 10.01 11.64
N TRP A 194 3.80 10.05 10.31
CA TRP A 194 4.82 10.70 9.48
C TRP A 194 4.96 12.20 9.78
N ALA A 195 3.84 12.91 9.96
CA ALA A 195 3.84 14.31 10.35
C ALA A 195 4.55 14.50 11.70
N GLN A 196 4.25 13.65 12.69
CA GLN A 196 4.90 13.70 14.00
C GLN A 196 6.41 13.44 13.91
N PHE A 197 6.82 12.49 13.08
CA PHE A 197 8.24 12.20 12.86
C PHE A 197 8.97 13.41 12.26
N ILE A 198 8.41 14.04 11.23
CA ILE A 198 9.01 15.24 10.62
C ILE A 198 9.04 16.39 11.63
N GLN A 199 7.97 16.60 12.37
CA GLN A 199 7.89 17.65 13.39
C GLN A 199 9.00 17.50 14.46
N ARG A 200 9.31 16.26 14.88
CA ARG A 200 10.35 16.01 15.90
C ARG A 200 11.76 15.97 15.34
N THR A 201 11.94 15.60 14.08
CA THR A 201 13.27 15.49 13.45
C THR A 201 13.71 16.77 12.73
N GLY A 202 12.79 17.70 12.51
CA GLY A 202 13.06 18.97 11.85
C GLY A 202 12.74 18.94 10.36
N CYS A 203 12.80 20.13 9.76
CA CYS A 203 12.39 20.36 8.39
C CYS A 203 13.46 21.15 7.63
N ASP A 204 14.60 20.50 7.38
CA ASP A 204 15.79 21.20 6.88
C ASP A 204 15.74 21.49 5.37
N THR A 205 14.79 20.91 4.65
CA THR A 205 14.69 21.03 3.19
C THR A 205 13.27 21.37 2.76
N LEU A 206 13.15 22.06 1.62
CA LEU A 206 11.86 22.32 0.99
C LEU A 206 11.10 21.02 0.68
N GLN A 207 11.82 19.95 0.31
CA GLN A 207 11.20 18.64 0.09
C GLN A 207 10.57 18.12 1.39
N THR A 208 11.28 18.17 2.51
CA THR A 208 10.76 17.76 3.82
C THR A 208 9.55 18.60 4.24
N LEU A 209 9.52 19.89 3.90
CA LEU A 209 8.40 20.78 4.21
C LEU A 209 7.16 20.46 3.39
N ILE A 210 7.35 20.15 2.11
CA ILE A 210 6.26 19.69 1.24
C ILE A 210 5.73 18.33 1.70
N GLU A 211 6.60 17.41 2.10
CA GLU A 211 6.19 16.12 2.69
C GLU A 211 5.45 16.34 4.01
N PHE A 212 5.90 17.27 4.86
CA PHE A 212 5.21 17.60 6.10
C PHE A 212 3.80 18.14 5.85
N ALA A 213 3.66 19.09 4.92
CA ALA A 213 2.37 19.63 4.52
C ALA A 213 1.47 18.54 3.92
N TYR A 214 2.03 17.61 3.15
CA TYR A 214 1.29 16.48 2.61
C TYR A 214 0.71 15.60 3.73
N HIS A 215 1.53 15.21 4.69
CA HIS A 215 1.07 14.40 5.82
C HIS A 215 0.06 15.15 6.69
N LEU A 216 0.26 16.45 6.94
CA LEU A 216 -0.74 17.26 7.65
C LEU A 216 -2.06 17.38 6.90
N ALA A 217 -2.04 17.49 5.57
CA ALA A 217 -3.26 17.61 4.77
C ALA A 217 -4.11 16.32 4.78
N HIS A 218 -3.48 15.16 4.94
CA HIS A 218 -4.12 13.83 4.89
C HIS A 218 -4.26 13.15 6.26
N SER A 219 -3.82 13.79 7.35
CA SER A 219 -4.15 13.37 8.71
C SER A 219 -5.52 13.91 9.12
N ASP A 220 -6.18 13.30 10.11
CA ASP A 220 -7.41 13.83 10.75
C ASP A 220 -7.15 15.14 11.53
N GLU A 221 -8.13 16.04 11.60
CA GLU A 221 -8.05 17.35 12.27
C GLU A 221 -7.84 17.19 13.77
N LEU A 222 -8.28 16.08 14.35
CA LEU A 222 -8.07 15.75 15.76
C LEU A 222 -6.59 15.60 16.12
N HIS A 223 -5.72 15.22 15.17
CA HIS A 223 -4.28 15.10 15.42
C HIS A 223 -3.56 16.45 15.36
N TYR A 224 -4.07 17.41 14.59
CA TYR A 224 -3.43 18.70 14.34
C TYR A 224 -4.47 19.81 14.19
N LEU A 225 -4.80 20.46 15.31
CA LEU A 225 -5.84 21.51 15.37
C LEU A 225 -5.45 22.80 14.63
N ASP A 226 -4.16 23.13 14.51
CA ASP A 226 -3.70 24.35 13.83
C ASP A 226 -2.54 24.07 12.85
N ARG A 227 -2.87 23.33 11.78
CA ARG A 227 -1.93 22.93 10.71
C ARG A 227 -1.31 24.12 10.00
N ILE A 228 -2.08 25.20 9.84
CA ILE A 228 -1.65 26.42 9.14
C ILE A 228 -0.54 27.10 9.94
N ARG A 229 -0.77 27.33 11.25
CA ARG A 229 0.26 27.89 12.11
C ARG A 229 1.48 26.99 12.21
N LEU A 230 1.28 25.69 12.35
CA LEU A 230 2.38 24.72 12.41
C LEU A 230 3.25 24.82 11.15
N LEU A 231 2.66 24.83 9.95
CA LEU A 231 3.44 24.99 8.72
C LEU A 231 4.18 26.34 8.63
N ARG A 232 3.58 27.43 9.14
CA ARG A 232 4.26 28.73 9.25
C ARG A 232 5.46 28.68 10.18
N GLU A 233 5.35 28.01 11.31
CA GLU A 233 6.47 27.83 12.27
C GLU A 233 7.63 27.06 11.63
N PHE A 234 7.36 26.25 10.60
CA PHE A 234 8.35 25.56 9.78
C PHE A 234 8.72 26.29 8.47
N GLY A 235 8.31 27.56 8.31
CA GLY A 235 8.74 28.44 7.22
C GLY A 235 7.96 28.32 5.92
N ALA A 236 6.74 27.78 5.93
CA ALA A 236 5.90 27.68 4.72
C ALA A 236 5.50 29.04 4.12
N ASP A 237 5.53 30.12 4.88
CA ASP A 237 5.31 31.49 4.41
C ASP A 237 6.53 32.09 3.69
N MET A 238 7.69 31.44 3.76
CA MET A 238 8.92 31.89 3.11
C MET A 238 9.21 31.22 1.77
N ILE A 239 8.35 30.28 1.33
CA ILE A 239 8.63 29.48 0.14
C ILE A 239 7.86 29.96 -1.10
N GLU A 240 8.54 29.90 -2.24
CA GLU A 240 7.95 30.15 -3.55
C GLU A 240 8.04 28.87 -4.40
N LEU A 241 6.89 28.36 -4.81
CA LEU A 241 6.77 27.18 -5.65
C LEU A 241 6.53 27.61 -7.10
N LYS A 242 7.33 27.06 -8.02
CA LYS A 242 7.12 27.28 -9.47
C LYS A 242 5.80 26.69 -9.93
N CYS A 243 5.41 25.54 -9.37
CA CYS A 243 4.18 24.84 -9.69
C CYS A 243 3.49 24.30 -8.43
N PRO A 244 2.18 24.00 -8.51
CA PRO A 244 1.46 23.28 -7.46
C PRO A 244 2.11 21.92 -7.15
N VAL A 245 1.96 21.46 -5.90
CA VAL A 245 2.27 20.07 -5.56
C VAL A 245 1.26 19.19 -6.31
N PHE A 246 1.70 18.01 -6.76
CA PHE A 246 0.83 17.00 -7.37
C PHE A 246 -0.06 16.31 -6.31
N ASP A 247 -0.80 17.13 -5.60
CA ASP A 247 -1.87 16.86 -4.66
C ASP A 247 -2.54 18.20 -4.33
N TYR A 248 -3.87 18.28 -4.52
CA TYR A 248 -4.60 19.55 -4.43
C TYR A 248 -4.71 20.04 -2.98
N ILE A 249 -5.02 19.14 -2.05
CA ILE A 249 -5.26 19.51 -0.65
C ILE A 249 -3.98 19.97 0.05
N THR A 250 -2.84 19.35 -0.28
CA THR A 250 -1.51 19.81 0.16
C THR A 250 -1.19 21.20 -0.37
N THR A 251 -1.49 21.44 -1.65
CA THR A 251 -1.26 22.76 -2.27
C THR A 251 -2.10 23.84 -1.58
N ASP A 252 -3.39 23.57 -1.36
CA ASP A 252 -4.30 24.49 -0.67
C ASP A 252 -3.83 24.80 0.76
N LEU A 253 -3.41 23.78 1.51
CA LEU A 253 -2.87 23.95 2.86
C LEU A 253 -1.60 24.79 2.89
N LEU A 254 -0.66 24.57 1.96
CA LEU A 254 0.56 25.37 1.83
C LEU A 254 0.25 26.84 1.52
N VAL A 255 -0.68 27.11 0.60
CA VAL A 255 -1.10 28.48 0.26
C VAL A 255 -1.76 29.17 1.45
N LYS A 256 -2.62 28.47 2.21
CA LYS A 256 -3.19 28.99 3.46
C LYS A 256 -2.12 29.29 4.51
N ALA A 257 -1.07 28.46 4.56
CA ALA A 257 0.10 28.71 5.39
C ALA A 257 0.95 29.91 4.92
N GLY A 258 0.84 30.34 3.67
CA GLY A 258 1.50 31.55 3.16
C GLY A 258 2.44 31.30 1.97
N ALA A 259 2.56 30.05 1.51
CA ALA A 259 3.38 29.72 0.35
C ALA A 259 2.86 30.42 -0.92
N ILE A 260 3.76 30.89 -1.77
CA ILE A 260 3.41 31.55 -3.03
C ILE A 260 3.60 30.57 -4.19
N ILE A 261 2.60 30.47 -5.08
CA ILE A 261 2.71 29.71 -6.33
C ILE A 261 2.86 30.69 -7.49
N LEU A 262 4.03 30.71 -8.12
CA LEU A 262 4.42 31.72 -9.12
C LEU A 262 3.53 31.64 -10.38
N ASP A 263 3.28 30.43 -10.89
CA ASP A 263 2.41 30.20 -12.06
C ASP A 263 0.92 30.47 -11.79
N TYR A 264 0.50 30.69 -10.54
CA TYR A 264 -0.89 30.98 -10.20
C TYR A 264 -1.25 32.46 -10.42
N ARG A 265 -0.25 33.35 -10.45
CA ARG A 265 -0.45 34.80 -10.59
C ARG A 265 -0.43 35.30 -12.05
N GLN A 266 0.09 34.52 -12.99
CA GLN A 266 0.14 34.92 -14.41
C GLN A 266 -1.14 34.60 -15.20
N GLN A 267 -2.18 34.07 -14.56
CA GLN A 267 -3.44 33.67 -15.21
C GLN A 267 -4.69 34.37 -14.63
N LYS A 268 -4.53 35.48 -13.91
CA LYS A 268 -5.63 36.39 -13.55
C LYS A 268 -5.59 37.65 -14.42
#